data_AF-A0A2V9A0L9-F1
#
_entry.id   AF-A0A2V9A0L9-F1
#
_cell.length_a   1.000
_cell.length_b   1.000
_cell.length_c   1.000
_cell.angle_alpha   90.00
_cell.angle_beta   90.00
_cell.angle_gamma   90.00
#
_symmetry.space_group_name_H-M   'P 1'
#
loop_
_entity.id
_entity.type
_entity.pdbx_description
1 polymer ?
#
loop_
_entity_poly.entity_id
_entity_poly.type
_entity_poly.pdbx_seq_one_letter_code
_entity_poly.pdbx_strand_id
1 'polypeptide(L)'
;MGRKRSGDSGAAPSQKGEWSMKIFNKSVVLAAILVAALVSVLTPRAAAQTGSVSGQILDINGKPWAGLTVEAVSEQGAKQDGKTETDGKYSIANLRTGIYTVTITAFPPPNDKQPPYTMAKVRVGSGEDAKADANFKEIMAKQGAAVQEQVKKQEEAKTKFEGMKAHFTAANAILEQEKTAKAELQKATPDQRDAAKQKLADLADQAAKEYKAAQESAVEKDPNLHLLWAKLGEAYDTAGRNDEAVQAYQQAINTKPDVPGYYNNLGNVLARAGKIDEAKAAYTKSAELDPLNAATAWRNFGISLYNANRLGDAVEPLQKSAELDPKNPQTWYLLGASLVYRMTIKKVGDKQVPEFAPGTIEAYQKAIELDPNGTYGTQAKAGLEQLQQMAPGIDLKVNVRKKKS
;
A
#
# COMPACT_ATOMS: atom_id res chain seq x y z
N MET A 1 47.22 10.95 -44.45
CA MET A 1 47.90 10.19 -45.52
C MET A 1 47.78 8.69 -45.22
N GLY A 2 47.43 7.88 -46.24
CA GLY A 2 47.31 6.40 -46.24
C GLY A 2 46.07 5.84 -45.52
N ARG A 3 45.02 5.24 -46.13
CA ARG A 3 44.87 4.31 -47.29
C ARG A 3 45.85 3.14 -47.19
N LYS A 4 45.49 1.85 -47.21
CA LYS A 4 44.40 1.05 -47.83
C LYS A 4 44.35 -0.30 -47.07
N ARG A 5 43.20 -0.97 -46.89
CA ARG A 5 42.67 -2.13 -47.68
C ARG A 5 43.76 -3.20 -47.94
N SER A 6 43.57 -4.49 -47.70
CA SER A 6 42.48 -5.35 -48.18
C SER A 6 42.70 -6.81 -47.72
N GLY A 7 41.60 -7.57 -47.71
CA GLY A 7 41.52 -9.03 -47.65
C GLY A 7 40.09 -9.34 -47.23
N ASP A 8 39.06 -9.17 -48.05
CA ASP A 8 38.76 -9.76 -49.36
C ASP A 8 38.55 -11.28 -49.31
N SER A 9 37.28 -11.71 -49.29
CA SER A 9 36.66 -12.43 -50.43
C SER A 9 35.33 -13.04 -49.99
N GLY A 10 34.31 -12.94 -50.87
CA GLY A 10 33.13 -13.82 -50.79
C GLY A 10 31.76 -13.18 -51.03
N ALA A 11 31.44 -12.97 -52.30
CA ALA A 11 30.14 -13.15 -52.97
C ALA A 11 28.80 -12.79 -52.26
N ALA A 12 28.02 -11.96 -52.96
CA ALA A 12 26.59 -11.69 -52.80
C ALA A 12 25.69 -12.91 -53.15
N PRO A 13 24.35 -12.82 -53.17
CA PRO A 13 23.37 -12.08 -52.35
C PRO A 13 22.27 -13.02 -51.77
N SER A 14 21.27 -12.45 -51.08
CA SER A 14 19.89 -12.97 -50.94
C SER A 14 19.60 -14.08 -49.91
N GLN A 15 18.31 -14.13 -49.52
CA GLN A 15 17.62 -15.02 -48.57
C GLN A 15 17.76 -14.58 -47.09
N LYS A 16 16.74 -14.05 -46.38
CA LYS A 16 15.29 -14.39 -46.35
C LYS A 16 15.08 -15.90 -46.49
N GLY A 17 15.40 -16.65 -45.42
CA GLY A 17 14.76 -17.93 -45.11
C GLY A 17 13.72 -17.64 -44.03
N GLU A 18 12.42 -17.70 -44.29
CA GLU A 18 11.64 -18.87 -44.68
C GLU A 18 11.75 -20.01 -43.66
N TRP A 19 10.70 -20.13 -42.84
CA TRP A 19 10.09 -21.44 -42.67
C TRP A 19 8.89 -21.51 -43.63
N SER A 20 9.11 -22.30 -44.68
CA SER A 20 8.23 -22.70 -45.78
C SER A 20 6.97 -23.39 -45.25
N MET A 21 5.75 -22.96 -45.60
CA MET A 21 4.97 -23.33 -46.80
C MET A 21 4.81 -24.84 -47.09
N LYS A 22 3.57 -25.33 -46.98
CA LYS A 22 2.87 -26.17 -47.97
C LYS A 22 1.41 -25.73 -47.96
N ILE A 23 0.93 -24.94 -48.93
CA ILE A 23 0.55 -25.29 -50.32
C ILE A 23 -0.60 -26.31 -50.35
N PHE A 24 -1.81 -25.88 -50.74
CA PHE A 24 -2.32 -26.20 -52.08
C PHE A 24 -3.53 -25.34 -52.46
N ASN A 25 -3.45 -24.79 -53.68
CA ASN A 25 -4.45 -24.00 -54.37
C ASN A 25 -4.97 -24.87 -55.54
N LYS A 26 -6.30 -24.87 -55.74
CA LYS A 26 -7.07 -25.02 -56.99
C LYS A 26 -6.70 -26.12 -58.02
N SER A 27 -7.70 -26.92 -58.38
CA SER A 27 -8.04 -27.39 -59.75
C SER A 27 -9.44 -28.03 -59.70
N VAL A 28 -10.50 -27.41 -60.24
CA VAL A 28 -11.07 -27.64 -61.59
C VAL A 28 -11.22 -29.12 -61.95
N VAL A 29 -12.46 -29.64 -61.98
CA VAL A 29 -12.99 -30.54 -63.04
C VAL A 29 -14.52 -30.37 -63.14
N LEU A 30 -15.00 -30.26 -64.38
CA LEU A 30 -16.37 -30.20 -64.86
C LEU A 30 -17.21 -31.48 -64.59
N ALA A 31 -18.53 -31.26 -64.52
CA ALA A 31 -19.63 -32.07 -65.07
C ALA A 31 -19.82 -33.54 -64.66
N ALA A 32 -20.98 -33.84 -64.07
CA ALA A 32 -21.89 -34.90 -64.54
C ALA A 32 -23.29 -34.73 -63.91
N ILE A 33 -24.31 -34.64 -64.77
CA ILE A 33 -25.73 -34.83 -64.45
C ILE A 33 -25.97 -36.33 -64.22
N LEU A 34 -26.79 -36.70 -63.21
CA LEU A 34 -27.60 -37.94 -63.10
C LEU A 34 -28.43 -37.83 -61.80
N VAL A 35 -29.69 -37.39 -61.85
CA VAL A 35 -30.94 -38.19 -62.01
C VAL A 35 -31.16 -39.26 -60.94
N ALA A 36 -32.16 -38.97 -60.10
CA ALA A 36 -33.14 -39.84 -59.43
C ALA A 36 -32.70 -41.13 -58.70
N ALA A 37 -33.12 -41.26 -57.44
CA ALA A 37 -34.06 -42.32 -57.02
C ALA A 37 -34.60 -42.08 -55.60
N LEU A 38 -35.92 -42.26 -55.46
CA LEU A 38 -36.67 -42.44 -54.22
C LEU A 38 -35.98 -43.45 -53.28
N VAL A 39 -36.13 -43.30 -51.96
CA VAL A 39 -36.91 -44.24 -51.12
C VAL A 39 -37.29 -43.49 -49.84
N SER A 40 -38.60 -43.41 -49.65
CA SER A 40 -39.30 -43.03 -48.43
C SER A 40 -38.95 -43.98 -47.28
N VAL A 41 -38.40 -43.43 -46.20
CA VAL A 41 -38.59 -43.99 -44.86
C VAL A 41 -39.25 -42.90 -44.02
N LEU A 42 -40.57 -42.98 -43.92
CA LEU A 42 -41.34 -42.30 -42.89
C LEU A 42 -40.99 -42.96 -41.55
N THR A 43 -39.89 -42.54 -40.94
CA THR A 43 -39.79 -42.63 -39.48
C THR A 43 -40.84 -41.68 -38.91
N PRO A 44 -41.70 -42.09 -37.97
CA PRO A 44 -42.53 -41.14 -37.25
C PRO A 44 -41.58 -40.13 -36.61
N ARG A 45 -41.64 -38.87 -37.08
CA ARG A 45 -40.96 -37.75 -36.44
C ARG A 45 -41.43 -37.80 -35.00
N ALA A 46 -40.55 -38.17 -34.06
CA ALA A 46 -40.75 -37.83 -32.66
C ALA A 46 -41.09 -36.34 -32.67
N ALA A 47 -42.30 -35.98 -32.25
CA ALA A 47 -42.73 -34.60 -32.22
C ALA A 47 -41.62 -33.83 -31.52
N ALA A 48 -40.90 -32.98 -32.27
CA ALA A 48 -39.75 -32.31 -31.72
C ALA A 48 -40.28 -31.53 -30.53
N GLN A 49 -39.75 -31.83 -29.33
CA GLN A 49 -40.06 -31.12 -28.10
C GLN A 49 -39.50 -29.71 -28.22
N THR A 50 -40.20 -28.89 -29.00
CA THR A 50 -39.83 -27.52 -29.33
C THR A 50 -40.65 -26.57 -28.50
N GLY A 51 -40.03 -25.44 -28.18
CA GLY A 51 -40.70 -24.27 -27.61
C GLY A 51 -40.54 -23.06 -28.51
N SER A 52 -40.82 -21.90 -27.95
CA SER A 52 -40.64 -20.61 -28.61
C SER A 52 -39.98 -19.59 -27.68
N VAL A 53 -39.46 -18.53 -28.30
CA VAL A 53 -39.12 -17.28 -27.63
C VAL A 53 -39.98 -16.19 -28.25
N SER A 54 -40.63 -15.38 -27.44
CA SER A 54 -41.37 -14.22 -27.93
C SER A 54 -41.22 -13.04 -26.99
N GLY A 55 -41.58 -11.86 -27.48
CA GLY A 55 -41.54 -10.64 -26.67
C GLY A 55 -41.97 -9.42 -27.46
N GLN A 56 -41.91 -8.28 -26.81
CA GLN A 56 -42.19 -6.98 -27.39
C GLN A 56 -40.97 -6.06 -27.23
N ILE A 57 -40.67 -5.33 -28.30
CA ILE A 57 -39.60 -4.34 -28.32
C ILE A 57 -40.20 -2.94 -28.48
N LEU A 58 -39.90 -2.07 -27.53
CA LEU A 58 -40.31 -0.66 -27.54
C LEU A 58 -39.08 0.23 -27.79
N ASP A 59 -39.26 1.27 -28.60
CA ASP A 59 -38.24 2.26 -28.93
C ASP A 59 -37.90 3.20 -27.74
N ILE A 60 -37.01 4.16 -27.99
CA ILE A 60 -36.60 5.17 -27.00
C ILE A 60 -37.74 6.10 -26.53
N ASN A 61 -38.87 6.12 -27.23
CA ASN A 61 -40.06 6.88 -26.89
C ASN A 61 -41.12 6.01 -26.18
N GLY A 62 -40.88 4.72 -26.04
CA GLY A 62 -41.84 3.73 -25.50
C GLY A 62 -42.90 3.30 -26.50
N LYS A 63 -42.69 3.53 -27.80
CA LYS A 63 -43.57 3.09 -28.88
C LYS A 63 -43.11 1.73 -29.42
N PRO A 64 -44.02 0.90 -29.93
CA PRO A 64 -43.66 -0.33 -30.64
C PRO A 64 -42.58 -0.13 -31.72
N TRP A 65 -41.53 -0.97 -31.69
CA TRP A 65 -40.43 -0.89 -32.64
C TRP A 65 -40.47 -2.04 -33.66
N ALA A 66 -41.05 -1.74 -34.82
CA ALA A 66 -41.24 -2.69 -35.91
C ALA A 66 -40.00 -2.89 -36.79
N GLY A 67 -39.93 -4.03 -37.47
CA GLY A 67 -38.91 -4.33 -38.49
C GLY A 67 -37.52 -4.67 -37.95
N LEU A 68 -37.35 -4.83 -36.64
CA LEU A 68 -36.10 -5.29 -36.03
C LEU A 68 -35.91 -6.77 -36.28
N THR A 69 -34.67 -7.18 -36.54
CA THR A 69 -34.31 -8.61 -36.59
C THR A 69 -33.86 -9.06 -35.21
N VAL A 70 -34.53 -10.09 -34.68
CA VAL A 70 -34.23 -10.72 -33.39
C VAL A 70 -33.69 -12.11 -33.66
N GLU A 71 -32.47 -12.37 -33.24
CA GLU A 71 -31.76 -13.65 -33.36
C GLU A 71 -31.77 -14.36 -32.00
N ALA A 72 -32.19 -15.63 -31.98
CA ALA A 72 -32.04 -16.53 -30.84
C ALA A 72 -30.89 -17.52 -31.14
N VAL A 73 -29.83 -17.45 -30.34
CA VAL A 73 -28.65 -18.33 -30.46
C VAL A 73 -28.60 -19.29 -29.29
N SER A 74 -28.71 -20.59 -29.56
CA SER A 74 -28.51 -21.63 -28.54
C SER A 74 -27.06 -21.65 -28.06
N GLU A 75 -26.80 -22.21 -26.88
CA GLU A 75 -25.42 -22.43 -26.38
C GLU A 75 -24.55 -23.29 -27.31
N GLN A 76 -25.18 -24.09 -28.17
CA GLN A 76 -24.51 -24.94 -29.16
C GLN A 76 -24.25 -24.20 -30.49
N GLY A 77 -24.61 -22.92 -30.57
CA GLY A 77 -24.38 -22.06 -31.74
C GLY A 77 -25.45 -22.15 -32.82
N ALA A 78 -26.52 -22.95 -32.65
CA ALA A 78 -27.65 -22.93 -33.56
C ALA A 78 -28.40 -21.60 -33.46
N LYS A 79 -28.66 -20.97 -34.60
CA LYS A 79 -29.28 -19.64 -34.73
C LYS A 79 -30.64 -19.75 -35.37
N GLN A 80 -31.57 -18.92 -34.92
CA GLN A 80 -32.87 -18.76 -35.56
C GLN A 80 -33.38 -17.34 -35.36
N ASP A 81 -33.94 -16.77 -36.42
CA ASP A 81 -34.32 -15.36 -36.43
C ASP A 81 -35.83 -15.17 -36.53
N GLY A 82 -36.30 -14.06 -35.97
CA GLY A 82 -37.63 -13.51 -36.15
C GLY A 82 -37.54 -12.02 -36.44
N LYS A 83 -38.67 -11.42 -36.83
CA LYS A 83 -38.77 -9.97 -37.00
C LYS A 83 -39.88 -9.41 -36.13
N THR A 84 -39.70 -8.18 -35.66
CA THR A 84 -40.78 -7.48 -34.97
C THR A 84 -41.84 -7.01 -35.95
N GLU A 85 -43.11 -7.24 -35.59
CA GLU A 85 -44.30 -6.77 -36.30
C GLU A 85 -44.56 -5.28 -36.03
N THR A 86 -45.62 -4.72 -36.64
CA THR A 86 -46.00 -3.31 -36.48
C THR A 86 -46.35 -2.92 -35.04
N ASP A 87 -46.80 -3.87 -34.22
CA ASP A 87 -47.05 -3.69 -32.79
C ASP A 87 -45.81 -4.01 -31.92
N GLY A 88 -44.65 -4.20 -32.56
CA GLY A 88 -43.35 -4.39 -31.91
C GLY A 88 -43.14 -5.78 -31.33
N LYS A 89 -44.11 -6.69 -31.50
CA LYS A 89 -43.99 -8.07 -31.02
C LYS A 89 -43.22 -8.93 -32.01
N TYR A 90 -42.54 -9.95 -31.51
CA TYR A 90 -41.89 -10.97 -32.31
C TYR A 90 -42.10 -12.35 -31.69
N SER A 91 -41.96 -13.40 -32.51
CA SER A 91 -41.96 -14.77 -32.05
C SER A 91 -41.01 -15.62 -32.89
N ILE A 92 -40.19 -16.42 -32.23
CA ILE A 92 -39.25 -17.37 -32.82
C ILE A 92 -39.66 -18.75 -32.31
N ALA A 93 -40.36 -19.50 -33.15
CA ALA A 93 -40.90 -20.82 -32.82
C ALA A 93 -39.96 -21.96 -33.26
N ASN A 94 -40.28 -23.19 -32.85
CA ASN A 94 -39.54 -24.41 -33.22
C ASN A 94 -38.12 -24.49 -32.65
N LEU A 95 -37.86 -23.78 -31.54
CA LEU A 95 -36.60 -23.84 -30.83
C LEU A 95 -36.53 -25.14 -30.03
N ARG A 96 -35.41 -25.85 -30.09
CA ARG A 96 -35.22 -27.06 -29.25
C ARG A 96 -35.15 -26.66 -27.78
N THR A 97 -35.44 -27.59 -26.89
CA THR A 97 -35.25 -27.35 -25.46
C THR A 97 -33.79 -26.99 -25.16
N GLY A 98 -33.53 -25.87 -24.49
CA GLY A 98 -32.18 -25.36 -24.24
C GLY A 98 -32.13 -23.91 -23.73
N ILE A 99 -30.91 -23.40 -23.52
CA ILE A 99 -30.68 -21.99 -23.18
C ILE A 99 -30.34 -21.22 -24.46
N TYR A 100 -31.01 -20.08 -24.64
CA TYR A 100 -30.85 -19.20 -25.79
C TYR A 100 -30.41 -17.81 -25.35
N THR A 101 -29.46 -17.23 -26.07
CA THR A 101 -29.15 -15.80 -26.01
C THR A 101 -29.97 -15.11 -27.08
N VAL A 102 -30.80 -14.15 -26.68
CA VAL A 102 -31.71 -13.43 -27.57
C VAL A 102 -31.12 -12.04 -27.84
N THR A 103 -30.89 -11.72 -29.11
CA THR A 103 -30.15 -10.54 -29.56
C THR A 103 -30.89 -9.79 -30.66
N ILE A 104 -30.84 -8.46 -30.65
CA ILE A 104 -31.25 -7.64 -31.78
C ILE A 104 -30.03 -7.43 -32.67
N THR A 105 -30.07 -7.88 -33.92
CA THR A 105 -28.90 -7.93 -34.82
C THR A 105 -28.94 -6.90 -35.95
N ALA A 106 -30.11 -6.29 -36.22
CA ALA A 106 -30.25 -5.27 -37.27
C ALA A 106 -31.18 -4.13 -36.85
N PHE A 107 -30.58 -2.98 -36.51
CA PHE A 107 -31.29 -1.72 -36.26
C PHE A 107 -31.52 -0.96 -37.58
N PRO A 108 -32.72 -0.41 -37.85
CA PRO A 108 -32.97 0.44 -39.00
C PRO A 108 -32.57 1.92 -38.73
N PRO A 109 -31.85 2.60 -39.64
CA PRO A 109 -31.29 2.09 -40.89
C PRO A 109 -30.10 1.14 -40.65
N PRO A 110 -29.92 0.09 -41.49
CA PRO A 110 -28.87 -0.90 -41.31
C PRO A 110 -27.50 -0.25 -41.15
N ASN A 111 -26.82 -0.56 -40.06
CA ASN A 111 -25.46 -0.11 -39.79
C ASN A 111 -24.60 -1.32 -39.45
N ASP A 112 -23.80 -1.78 -40.42
CA ASP A 112 -22.91 -2.95 -40.28
C ASP A 112 -21.86 -2.78 -39.16
N LYS A 113 -21.71 -1.58 -38.59
CA LYS A 113 -20.79 -1.29 -37.48
C LYS A 113 -21.46 -1.29 -36.10
N GLN A 114 -22.78 -1.42 -36.00
CA GLN A 114 -23.45 -1.48 -34.69
C GLN A 114 -23.42 -2.92 -34.15
N PRO A 115 -22.90 -3.14 -32.92
CA PRO A 115 -22.88 -4.46 -32.33
C PRO A 115 -24.32 -4.93 -31.98
N PRO A 116 -24.62 -6.23 -32.07
CA PRO A 116 -25.90 -6.78 -31.65
C PRO A 116 -26.21 -6.43 -30.18
N TYR A 117 -27.45 -6.05 -29.89
CA TYR A 117 -27.89 -5.80 -28.52
C TYR A 117 -28.44 -7.08 -27.90
N THR A 118 -27.78 -7.61 -26.88
CA THR A 118 -28.28 -8.77 -26.14
C THR A 118 -29.40 -8.35 -25.19
N MET A 119 -30.61 -8.85 -25.42
CA MET A 119 -31.77 -8.55 -24.59
C MET A 119 -31.79 -9.42 -23.33
N ALA A 120 -31.65 -10.74 -23.50
CA ALA A 120 -31.77 -11.70 -22.41
C ALA A 120 -31.09 -13.03 -22.75
N LYS A 121 -30.77 -13.81 -21.70
CA LYS A 121 -30.57 -15.25 -21.79
C LYS A 121 -31.79 -15.94 -21.21
N VAL A 122 -32.47 -16.76 -22.00
CA VAL A 122 -33.74 -17.40 -21.62
C VAL A 122 -33.63 -18.92 -21.77
N ARG A 123 -34.34 -19.65 -20.91
CA ARG A 123 -34.51 -21.10 -21.00
C ARG A 123 -35.78 -21.39 -21.78
N VAL A 124 -35.68 -22.21 -22.82
CA VAL A 124 -36.81 -22.68 -23.63
C VAL A 124 -37.04 -24.15 -23.28
N GLY A 125 -38.22 -24.48 -22.74
CA GLY A 125 -38.69 -25.84 -22.53
C GLY A 125 -39.62 -26.35 -23.64
N SER A 126 -39.97 -27.63 -23.57
CA SER A 126 -40.91 -28.25 -24.52
C SER A 126 -42.31 -27.65 -24.39
N GLY A 127 -42.84 -27.07 -25.47
CA GLY A 127 -44.14 -26.41 -25.49
C GLY A 127 -44.18 -25.10 -24.69
N GLU A 128 -43.04 -24.64 -24.16
CA GLU A 128 -42.96 -23.38 -23.42
C GLU A 128 -42.66 -22.22 -24.36
N ASP A 129 -43.19 -21.05 -24.00
CA ASP A 129 -42.91 -19.78 -24.65
C ASP A 129 -42.12 -18.89 -23.69
N ALA A 130 -40.82 -18.77 -23.93
CA ALA A 130 -39.94 -17.96 -23.10
C ALA A 130 -40.03 -16.48 -23.49
N LYS A 131 -40.19 -15.59 -22.50
CA LYS A 131 -40.34 -14.16 -22.75
C LYS A 131 -39.01 -13.40 -22.74
N ALA A 132 -38.81 -12.57 -23.75
CA ALA A 132 -37.67 -11.66 -23.84
C ALA A 132 -38.11 -10.30 -24.41
N ASP A 133 -38.59 -9.43 -23.51
CA ASP A 133 -39.02 -8.07 -23.83
C ASP A 133 -37.84 -7.08 -23.72
N ALA A 134 -37.91 -5.98 -24.48
CA ALA A 134 -36.94 -4.88 -24.38
C ALA A 134 -37.63 -3.52 -24.50
N ASN A 135 -37.50 -2.66 -23.49
CA ASN A 135 -37.99 -1.29 -23.53
C ASN A 135 -36.81 -0.31 -23.55
N PHE A 136 -36.48 0.22 -24.74
CA PHE A 136 -35.31 1.08 -24.90
C PHE A 136 -35.45 2.42 -24.17
N LYS A 137 -36.66 2.94 -23.97
CA LYS A 137 -36.89 4.12 -23.11
C LYS A 137 -36.43 3.86 -21.67
N GLU A 138 -36.81 2.72 -21.11
CA GLU A 138 -36.42 2.33 -19.74
C GLU A 138 -34.95 1.95 -19.65
N ILE A 139 -34.41 1.24 -20.64
CA ILE A 139 -32.99 0.88 -20.71
C ILE A 139 -32.14 2.14 -20.72
N MET A 140 -32.47 3.11 -21.57
CA MET A 140 -31.75 4.40 -21.64
C MET A 140 -31.91 5.21 -20.37
N ALA A 141 -33.10 5.20 -19.73
CA ALA A 141 -33.32 5.86 -18.44
C ALA A 141 -32.47 5.23 -17.32
N LYS A 142 -32.41 3.90 -17.25
CA LYS A 142 -31.58 3.15 -16.29
C LYS A 142 -30.08 3.37 -16.53
N GLN A 143 -29.64 3.36 -17.79
CA GLN A 143 -28.26 3.65 -18.16
C GLN A 143 -27.90 5.11 -17.84
N GLY A 144 -28.79 6.06 -18.12
CA GLY A 144 -28.62 7.47 -17.75
C GLY A 144 -28.51 7.67 -16.24
N ALA A 145 -29.37 7.02 -15.45
CA ALA A 145 -29.31 7.05 -13.99
C ALA A 145 -28.02 6.42 -13.44
N ALA A 146 -27.58 5.28 -14.00
CA ALA A 146 -26.33 4.64 -13.61
C ALA A 146 -25.09 5.51 -13.95
N VAL A 147 -25.11 6.19 -15.11
CA VAL A 147 -24.06 7.16 -15.48
C VAL A 147 -24.09 8.35 -14.54
N GLN A 148 -25.26 8.92 -14.22
CA GLN A 148 -25.39 10.01 -13.24
C GLN A 148 -24.87 9.60 -11.85
N GLU A 149 -25.18 8.38 -11.40
CA GLU A 149 -24.67 7.85 -10.14
C GLU A 149 -23.15 7.67 -10.17
N GLN A 150 -22.58 7.19 -11.28
CA GLN A 150 -21.13 7.10 -11.46
C GLN A 150 -20.45 8.47 -11.48
N VAL A 151 -21.03 9.45 -12.19
CA VAL A 151 -20.53 10.83 -12.21
C VAL A 151 -20.56 11.42 -10.80
N LYS A 152 -21.68 11.27 -10.08
CA LYS A 152 -21.79 11.72 -8.69
C LYS A 152 -20.72 11.08 -7.80
N LYS A 153 -20.51 9.76 -7.91
CA LYS A 153 -19.45 9.06 -7.15
C LYS A 153 -18.05 9.56 -7.52
N GLN A 154 -17.80 9.86 -8.79
CA GLN A 154 -16.52 10.42 -9.25
C GLN A 154 -16.31 11.86 -8.74
N GLU A 155 -17.35 12.69 -8.76
CA GLU A 155 -17.32 14.05 -8.21
C GLU A 155 -17.08 14.02 -6.70
N GLU A 156 -17.81 13.19 -5.95
CA GLU A 156 -17.60 13.00 -4.52
C GLU A 156 -16.17 12.52 -4.19
N ALA A 157 -15.65 11.56 -4.96
CA ALA A 157 -14.27 11.09 -4.80
C ALA A 157 -13.25 12.20 -5.10
N LYS A 158 -13.50 13.01 -6.14
CA LYS A 158 -12.65 14.16 -6.48
C LYS A 158 -12.65 15.21 -5.37
N THR A 159 -13.82 15.58 -4.87
CA THR A 159 -13.94 16.55 -3.76
C THR A 159 -13.24 16.05 -2.50
N LYS A 160 -13.40 14.76 -2.15
CA LYS A 160 -12.69 14.15 -1.03
C LYS A 160 -11.17 14.19 -1.21
N PHE A 161 -10.69 13.85 -2.41
CA PHE A 161 -9.25 13.89 -2.72
C PHE A 161 -8.68 15.32 -2.66
N GLU A 162 -9.40 16.30 -3.19
CA GLU A 162 -9.00 17.72 -3.12
C GLU A 162 -8.98 18.22 -1.67
N GLY A 163 -9.98 17.87 -0.86
CA GLY A 163 -10.03 18.16 0.57
C GLY A 163 -8.87 17.53 1.33
N MET A 164 -8.63 16.23 1.13
CA MET A 164 -7.48 15.51 1.70
C MET A 164 -6.16 16.20 1.37
N LYS A 165 -5.95 16.55 0.09
CA LYS A 165 -4.73 17.22 -0.37
C LYS A 165 -4.56 18.60 0.26
N ALA A 166 -5.64 19.37 0.39
CA ALA A 166 -5.59 20.70 1.00
C ALA A 166 -5.18 20.62 2.48
N HIS A 167 -5.84 19.77 3.26
CA HIS A 167 -5.53 19.53 4.67
C HIS A 167 -4.11 18.99 4.86
N PHE A 168 -3.68 18.03 4.03
CA PHE A 168 -2.32 17.49 4.08
C PHE A 168 -1.26 18.58 3.79
N THR A 169 -1.53 19.47 2.82
CA THR A 169 -0.60 20.57 2.49
C THR A 169 -0.53 21.58 3.64
N ALA A 170 -1.67 21.92 4.24
CA ALA A 170 -1.73 22.81 5.41
C ALA A 170 -0.97 22.22 6.60
N ALA A 171 -1.17 20.94 6.91
CA ALA A 171 -0.48 20.24 7.98
C ALA A 171 1.05 20.25 7.80
N ASN A 172 1.55 19.99 6.58
CA ASN A 172 2.99 20.04 6.30
C ASN A 172 3.57 21.45 6.45
N ALA A 173 2.82 22.49 6.06
CA ALA A 173 3.26 23.86 6.28
C ALA A 173 3.39 24.19 7.77
N ILE A 174 2.51 23.65 8.62
CA ILE A 174 2.58 23.79 10.07
C ILE A 174 3.79 23.03 10.63
N LEU A 175 4.12 21.83 10.14
CA LEU A 175 5.33 21.10 10.58
C LEU A 175 6.63 21.90 10.32
N GLU A 176 6.72 22.64 9.22
CA GLU A 176 7.87 23.53 8.98
C GLU A 176 7.92 24.70 9.97
N GLN A 177 6.76 25.21 10.39
CA GLN A 177 6.68 26.20 11.47
C GLN A 177 7.09 25.60 12.82
N GLU A 178 6.66 24.36 13.13
CA GLU A 178 7.09 23.64 14.34
C GLU A 178 8.60 23.44 14.39
N LYS A 179 9.21 23.07 13.26
CA LYS A 179 10.67 22.90 13.16
C LYS A 179 11.40 24.20 13.48
N THR A 180 10.89 25.31 12.98
CA THR A 180 11.40 26.66 13.29
C THR A 180 11.20 27.00 14.76
N ALA A 181 10.00 26.76 15.30
CA ALA A 181 9.68 26.99 16.70
C ALA A 181 10.53 26.13 17.67
N LYS A 182 10.82 24.87 17.31
CA LYS A 182 11.74 23.98 18.05
C LYS A 182 13.16 24.57 18.10
N ALA A 183 13.65 25.11 16.99
CA ALA A 183 14.97 25.76 16.94
C ALA A 183 15.01 27.07 17.75
N GLU A 184 13.92 27.85 17.75
CA GLU A 184 13.75 29.02 18.62
C GLU A 184 13.74 28.64 20.10
N LEU A 185 13.00 27.59 20.47
CA LEU A 185 12.91 27.08 21.84
C LEU A 185 14.28 26.67 22.40
N GLN A 186 15.15 26.07 21.58
CA GLN A 186 16.51 25.71 22.00
C GLN A 186 17.36 26.93 22.37
N LYS A 187 17.09 28.09 21.76
CA LYS A 187 17.81 29.35 21.99
C LYS A 187 17.10 30.27 22.99
N ALA A 188 15.88 29.91 23.41
CA ALA A 188 15.05 30.73 24.27
C ALA A 188 15.66 30.91 25.66
N THR A 189 15.63 32.15 26.15
CA THR A 189 15.97 32.48 27.55
C THR A 189 14.94 31.85 28.49
N PRO A 190 15.25 31.66 29.79
CA PRO A 190 14.31 31.10 30.76
C PRO A 190 12.91 31.74 30.71
N ASP A 191 12.83 33.06 30.59
CA ASP A 191 11.57 33.83 30.57
C ASP A 191 10.77 33.63 29.26
N GLN A 192 11.43 33.23 28.16
CA GLN A 192 10.80 32.99 26.86
C GLN A 192 10.40 31.52 26.64
N ARG A 193 10.92 30.60 27.46
CA ARG A 193 10.75 29.16 27.24
C ARG A 193 9.31 28.71 27.33
N ASP A 194 8.52 29.24 28.26
CA ASP A 194 7.15 28.77 28.45
C ASP A 194 6.25 29.22 27.30
N ALA A 195 6.40 30.47 26.84
CA ALA A 195 5.72 30.94 25.64
C ALA A 195 6.13 30.16 24.37
N ALA A 196 7.43 29.85 24.23
CA ALA A 196 7.92 29.06 23.10
C ALA A 196 7.42 27.60 23.13
N LYS A 197 7.31 26.98 24.31
CA LYS A 197 6.67 25.66 24.47
C LYS A 197 5.19 25.70 24.12
N GLN A 198 4.46 26.72 24.58
CA GLN A 198 3.04 26.86 24.27
C GLN A 198 2.81 27.02 22.76
N LYS A 199 3.58 27.91 22.10
CA LYS A 199 3.56 28.06 20.64
C LYS A 199 3.79 26.72 19.92
N LEU A 200 4.73 25.91 20.41
CA LEU A 200 5.02 24.61 19.81
C LEU A 200 3.86 23.62 20.01
N ALA A 201 3.25 23.59 21.19
CA ALA A 201 2.08 22.76 21.47
C ALA A 201 0.88 23.17 20.59
N ASP A 202 0.61 24.46 20.45
CA ASP A 202 -0.48 24.99 19.63
C ASP A 202 -0.31 24.62 18.14
N LEU A 203 0.92 24.71 17.62
CA LEU A 203 1.24 24.28 16.26
C LEU A 203 1.04 22.77 16.09
N ALA A 204 1.48 21.97 17.07
CA ALA A 204 1.31 20.52 17.03
C ALA A 204 -0.16 20.09 17.03
N ASP A 205 -0.99 20.73 17.86
CA ASP A 205 -2.44 20.47 17.85
C ASP A 205 -3.11 20.89 16.54
N GLN A 206 -2.68 22.01 15.93
CA GLN A 206 -3.17 22.42 14.62
C GLN A 206 -2.76 21.43 13.53
N ALA A 207 -1.49 20.99 13.50
CA ALA A 207 -1.01 19.98 12.56
C ALA A 207 -1.80 18.67 12.72
N ALA A 208 -2.03 18.22 13.95
CA ALA A 208 -2.81 17.02 14.24
C ALA A 208 -4.26 17.14 13.74
N LYS A 209 -4.89 18.31 13.92
CA LYS A 209 -6.24 18.58 13.41
C LYS A 209 -6.30 18.51 11.89
N GLU A 210 -5.34 19.13 11.19
CA GLU A 210 -5.27 19.09 9.73
C GLU A 210 -4.98 17.68 9.20
N TYR A 211 -4.05 16.93 9.81
CA TYR A 211 -3.81 15.53 9.41
C TYR A 211 -5.02 14.63 9.67
N LYS A 212 -5.77 14.86 10.75
CA LYS A 212 -7.02 14.13 11.02
C LYS A 212 -8.08 14.42 9.96
N ALA A 213 -8.27 15.68 9.59
CA ALA A 213 -9.20 16.06 8.51
C ALA A 213 -8.77 15.48 7.15
N ALA A 214 -7.46 15.45 6.87
CA ALA A 214 -6.93 14.76 5.69
C ALA A 214 -7.24 13.26 5.73
N GLN A 215 -7.04 12.61 6.88
CA GLN A 215 -7.31 11.19 7.07
C GLN A 215 -8.80 10.86 6.93
N GLU A 216 -9.70 11.66 7.50
CA GLU A 216 -11.16 11.48 7.38
C GLU A 216 -11.65 11.67 5.93
N SER A 217 -10.91 12.44 5.12
CA SER A 217 -11.17 12.63 3.69
C SER A 217 -10.53 11.56 2.81
N ALA A 218 -9.68 10.69 3.36
CA ALA A 218 -8.99 9.67 2.59
C ALA A 218 -9.92 8.53 2.16
N VAL A 219 -9.58 7.87 1.06
CA VAL A 219 -10.31 6.69 0.57
C VAL A 219 -9.83 5.45 1.33
N GLU A 220 -10.75 4.66 1.91
CA GLU A 220 -10.45 3.51 2.80
C GLU A 220 -9.48 2.45 2.24
N LYS A 221 -9.23 2.44 0.92
CA LYS A 221 -8.31 1.50 0.25
C LYS A 221 -7.11 2.18 -0.42
N ASP A 222 -6.82 3.42 -0.07
CA ASP A 222 -5.60 4.09 -0.55
C ASP A 222 -4.37 3.36 -0.01
N PRO A 223 -3.49 2.80 -0.88
CA PRO A 223 -2.27 2.14 -0.44
C PRO A 223 -1.32 3.06 0.33
N ASN A 224 -1.49 4.39 0.26
CA ASN A 224 -0.69 5.38 0.98
C ASN A 224 -1.35 5.86 2.29
N LEU A 225 -2.51 5.32 2.68
CA LEU A 225 -3.21 5.73 3.90
C LEU A 225 -2.33 5.57 5.16
N HIS A 226 -1.42 4.60 5.17
CA HIS A 226 -0.44 4.42 6.25
C HIS A 226 0.45 5.65 6.47
N LEU A 227 0.77 6.41 5.41
CA LEU A 227 1.57 7.64 5.53
C LEU A 227 0.81 8.73 6.27
N LEU A 228 -0.50 8.87 6.01
CA LEU A 228 -1.35 9.81 6.73
C LEU A 228 -1.49 9.45 8.20
N TRP A 229 -1.72 8.16 8.51
CA TRP A 229 -1.73 7.68 9.89
C TRP A 229 -0.40 7.92 10.61
N ALA A 230 0.73 7.68 9.96
CA ALA A 230 2.04 7.93 10.53
C ALA A 230 2.30 9.42 10.79
N LYS A 231 1.85 10.30 9.89
CA LYS A 231 1.95 11.76 10.06
C LYS A 231 1.03 12.28 11.15
N LEU A 232 -0.18 11.73 11.26
CA LEU A 232 -1.07 12.01 12.37
C LEU A 232 -0.48 11.57 13.71
N GLY A 233 0.14 10.39 13.76
CA GLY A 233 0.85 9.90 14.94
C GLY A 233 2.02 10.82 15.35
N GLU A 234 2.79 11.31 14.38
CA GLU A 234 3.89 12.26 14.62
C GLU A 234 3.40 13.61 15.17
N ALA A 235 2.28 14.10 14.65
CA ALA A 235 1.67 15.35 15.13
C ALA A 235 1.10 15.19 16.55
N TYR A 236 0.37 14.11 16.84
CA TYR A 236 -0.09 13.80 18.20
C TYR A 236 1.06 13.62 19.18
N ASP A 237 2.13 12.96 18.74
CA ASP A 237 3.33 12.79 19.54
C ASP A 237 3.95 14.15 19.93
N THR A 238 4.11 15.03 18.94
CA THR A 238 4.65 16.38 19.20
C THR A 238 3.73 17.20 20.11
N ALA A 239 2.41 16.99 20.02
CA ALA A 239 1.43 17.61 20.91
C ALA A 239 1.39 17.00 22.34
N GLY A 240 2.16 15.93 22.60
CA GLY A 240 2.14 15.23 23.89
C GLY A 240 0.91 14.34 24.10
N ARG A 241 0.12 14.12 23.05
CA ARG A 241 -1.11 13.31 23.04
C ARG A 241 -0.76 11.84 22.79
N ASN A 242 -0.11 11.24 23.79
CA ASN A 242 0.54 9.94 23.67
C ASN A 242 -0.43 8.81 23.27
N ASP A 243 -1.64 8.78 23.83
CA ASP A 243 -2.61 7.70 23.55
C ASP A 243 -3.13 7.79 22.10
N GLU A 244 -3.43 9.00 21.61
CA GLU A 244 -3.81 9.18 20.20
C GLU A 244 -2.65 8.88 19.24
N ALA A 245 -1.42 9.23 19.61
CA ALA A 245 -0.23 8.90 18.83
C ALA A 245 -0.03 7.37 18.72
N VAL A 246 -0.20 6.63 19.83
CA VAL A 246 -0.16 5.16 19.84
C VAL A 246 -1.22 4.59 18.89
N GLN A 247 -2.46 5.06 18.97
CA GLN A 247 -3.54 4.59 18.11
C GLN A 247 -3.24 4.87 16.63
N ALA A 248 -2.77 6.06 16.29
CA ALA A 248 -2.44 6.43 14.92
C ALA A 248 -1.27 5.59 14.36
N TYR A 249 -0.21 5.36 15.12
CA TYR A 249 0.87 4.46 14.69
C TYR A 249 0.41 3.02 14.55
N GLN A 250 -0.49 2.53 15.41
CA GLN A 250 -1.07 1.20 15.26
C GLN A 250 -1.90 1.08 13.98
N GLN A 251 -2.67 2.12 13.59
CA GLN A 251 -3.37 2.15 12.30
C GLN A 251 -2.40 2.18 11.11
N ALA A 252 -1.28 2.92 11.22
CA ALA A 252 -0.23 2.91 10.20
C ALA A 252 0.36 1.50 10.02
N ILE A 253 0.65 0.81 11.13
CA ILE A 253 1.16 -0.57 11.15
C ILE A 253 0.13 -1.55 10.58
N ASN A 254 -1.14 -1.45 10.96
CA ASN A 254 -2.21 -2.31 10.45
C ASN A 254 -2.38 -2.16 8.93
N THR A 255 -2.20 -0.94 8.42
CA THR A 255 -2.28 -0.65 6.98
C THR A 255 -1.02 -1.13 6.25
N LYS A 256 0.16 -0.94 6.85
CA LYS A 256 1.45 -1.33 6.27
C LYS A 256 2.43 -1.81 7.37
N PRO A 257 2.51 -3.14 7.60
CA PRO A 257 3.22 -3.70 8.77
C PRO A 257 4.74 -3.87 8.58
N ASP A 258 5.27 -3.59 7.39
CA ASP A 258 6.67 -3.81 7.00
C ASP A 258 7.51 -2.52 7.04
N VAL A 259 7.04 -1.46 7.70
CA VAL A 259 7.78 -0.19 7.83
C VAL A 259 8.43 -0.10 9.21
N PRO A 260 9.76 -0.29 9.32
CA PRO A 260 10.48 -0.28 10.61
C PRO A 260 10.29 1.01 11.41
N GLY A 261 10.20 2.15 10.71
CA GLY A 261 10.04 3.48 11.32
C GLY A 261 8.76 3.62 12.16
N TYR A 262 7.68 2.92 11.80
CA TYR A 262 6.43 2.99 12.58
C TYR A 262 6.58 2.33 13.94
N TYR A 263 7.24 1.18 14.00
CA TYR A 263 7.52 0.51 15.26
C TYR A 263 8.53 1.30 16.12
N ASN A 264 9.53 1.93 15.51
CA ASN A 264 10.46 2.79 16.25
C ASN A 264 9.72 3.98 16.89
N ASN A 265 8.84 4.65 16.15
CA ASN A 265 8.08 5.79 16.66
C ASN A 265 7.04 5.35 17.70
N LEU A 266 6.34 4.25 17.47
CA LEU A 266 5.46 3.64 18.46
C LEU A 266 6.21 3.33 19.75
N GLY A 267 7.42 2.75 19.66
CA GLY A 267 8.28 2.49 20.81
C GLY A 267 8.65 3.76 21.59
N ASN A 268 8.97 4.87 20.89
CA ASN A 268 9.26 6.16 21.52
C ASN A 268 8.07 6.69 22.34
N VAL A 269 6.86 6.59 21.80
CA VAL A 269 5.64 7.07 22.47
C VAL A 269 5.28 6.17 23.65
N LEU A 270 5.30 4.84 23.46
CA LEU A 270 5.04 3.87 24.52
C LEU A 270 6.00 4.00 25.70
N ALA A 271 7.29 4.23 25.42
CA ALA A 271 8.30 4.40 26.46
C ALA A 271 8.04 5.65 27.31
N ARG A 272 7.67 6.78 26.68
CA ARG A 272 7.26 8.01 27.39
C ARG A 272 5.98 7.83 28.18
N ALA A 273 5.06 6.99 27.70
CA ALA A 273 3.86 6.60 28.44
C ALA A 273 4.13 5.58 29.57
N GLY A 274 5.38 5.16 29.78
CA GLY A 274 5.76 4.18 30.80
C GLY A 274 5.47 2.72 30.45
N LYS A 275 4.95 2.43 29.25
CA LYS A 275 4.63 1.09 28.74
C LYS A 275 5.89 0.41 28.18
N ILE A 276 6.85 0.14 29.07
CA ILE A 276 8.22 -0.24 28.66
C ILE A 276 8.29 -1.60 27.94
N ASP A 277 7.51 -2.59 28.35
CA ASP A 277 7.54 -3.92 27.70
C ASP A 277 6.98 -3.86 26.28
N GLU A 278 5.90 -3.10 26.08
CA GLU A 278 5.32 -2.84 24.76
C GLU A 278 6.31 -2.04 23.89
N ALA A 279 6.99 -1.04 24.47
CA ALA A 279 8.03 -0.30 23.78
C ALA A 279 9.19 -1.21 23.33
N LYS A 280 9.67 -2.10 24.21
CA LYS A 280 10.70 -3.09 23.89
C LYS A 280 10.28 -3.96 22.72
N ALA A 281 9.04 -4.45 22.71
CA ALA A 281 8.51 -5.25 21.60
C ALA A 281 8.51 -4.45 20.29
N ALA A 282 8.08 -3.18 20.31
CA ALA A 282 8.08 -2.32 19.13
C ALA A 282 9.52 -2.05 18.60
N TYR A 283 10.47 -1.68 19.46
CA TYR A 283 11.86 -1.48 19.03
C TYR A 283 12.51 -2.77 18.50
N THR A 284 12.24 -3.91 19.16
CA THR A 284 12.72 -5.21 18.69
C THR A 284 12.18 -5.49 17.29
N LYS A 285 10.88 -5.22 17.06
CA LYS A 285 10.28 -5.41 15.74
C LYS A 285 10.86 -4.47 14.68
N SER A 286 11.15 -3.22 15.05
CA SER A 286 11.85 -2.27 14.17
C SER A 286 13.23 -2.81 13.75
N ALA A 287 14.02 -3.31 14.71
CA ALA A 287 15.34 -3.88 14.46
C ALA A 287 15.29 -5.17 13.61
N GLU A 288 14.26 -6.00 13.76
CA GLU A 288 14.04 -7.18 12.92
C GLU A 288 13.72 -6.83 11.47
N LEU A 289 12.90 -5.81 11.25
CA LEU A 289 12.46 -5.40 9.91
C LEU A 289 13.57 -4.67 9.13
N ASP A 290 14.50 -4.02 9.83
CA ASP A 290 15.67 -3.38 9.22
C ASP A 290 16.96 -3.72 10.00
N PRO A 291 17.54 -4.90 9.73
CA PRO A 291 18.78 -5.34 10.37
C PRO A 291 19.96 -4.40 10.13
N LEU A 292 19.99 -3.66 9.01
CA LEU A 292 21.06 -2.72 8.68
C LEU A 292 21.03 -1.49 9.59
N ASN A 293 19.83 -1.05 10.01
CA ASN A 293 19.66 0.06 10.94
C ASN A 293 19.27 -0.37 12.36
N ALA A 294 19.35 -1.66 12.69
CA ALA A 294 19.00 -2.20 13.99
C ALA A 294 19.70 -1.48 15.16
N ALA A 295 20.96 -1.06 14.97
CA ALA A 295 21.69 -0.26 15.97
C ALA A 295 20.92 1.00 16.38
N THR A 296 20.30 1.69 15.43
CA THR A 296 19.52 2.92 15.70
C THR A 296 18.25 2.61 16.51
N ALA A 297 17.54 1.52 16.22
CA ALA A 297 16.37 1.12 17.00
C ALA A 297 16.74 0.79 18.46
N TRP A 298 17.81 0.02 18.68
CA TRP A 298 18.31 -0.27 20.02
C TRP A 298 18.83 0.98 20.74
N ARG A 299 19.51 1.89 20.04
CA ARG A 299 19.93 3.18 20.59
C ARG A 299 18.74 4.00 21.05
N ASN A 300 17.71 4.11 20.21
CA ASN A 300 16.49 4.87 20.53
C ASN A 300 15.77 4.27 21.74
N PHE A 301 15.71 2.94 21.85
CA PHE A 301 15.17 2.29 23.05
C PHE A 301 15.97 2.65 24.31
N GLY A 302 17.30 2.56 24.23
CA GLY A 302 18.20 2.95 25.30
C GLY A 302 18.04 4.42 25.71
N ILE A 303 17.95 5.34 24.75
CA ILE A 303 17.71 6.77 24.99
C ILE A 303 16.35 6.99 25.65
N SER A 304 15.29 6.32 25.18
CA SER A 304 13.96 6.46 25.77
C SER A 304 13.92 6.01 27.23
N LEU A 305 14.58 4.89 27.55
CA LEU A 305 14.75 4.44 28.95
C LEU A 305 15.60 5.42 29.76
N TYR A 306 16.68 5.93 29.16
CA TYR A 306 17.53 6.93 29.80
C TYR A 306 16.74 8.18 30.20
N ASN A 307 15.95 8.73 29.26
CA ASN A 307 15.11 9.90 29.47
C ASN A 307 13.95 9.64 30.45
N ALA A 308 13.46 8.41 30.53
CA ALA A 308 12.48 7.98 31.52
C ALA A 308 13.11 7.69 32.92
N ASN A 309 14.39 8.03 33.12
CA ASN A 309 15.15 7.77 34.34
C ASN A 309 15.24 6.28 34.72
N ARG A 310 15.05 5.37 33.75
CA ARG A 310 15.20 3.91 33.89
C ARG A 310 16.60 3.47 33.47
N LEU A 311 17.59 4.07 34.13
CA LEU A 311 18.99 4.04 33.69
C LEU A 311 19.59 2.63 33.77
N GLY A 312 19.22 1.85 34.79
CA GLY A 312 19.62 0.46 34.90
C GLY A 312 19.11 -0.40 33.73
N ASP A 313 17.92 -0.14 33.21
CA ASP A 313 17.32 -0.90 32.11
C ASP A 313 17.86 -0.48 30.75
N ALA A 314 18.33 0.76 30.62
CA ALA A 314 18.94 1.28 29.39
C ALA A 314 20.24 0.55 29.00
N VAL A 315 20.89 -0.14 29.95
CA VAL A 315 22.14 -0.86 29.72
C VAL A 315 22.03 -1.92 28.61
N GLU A 316 21.04 -2.81 28.66
CA GLU A 316 20.89 -3.89 27.67
C GLU A 316 20.73 -3.34 26.22
N PRO A 317 19.78 -2.43 25.92
CA PRO A 317 19.64 -1.89 24.57
C PRO A 317 20.84 -1.03 24.13
N LEU A 318 21.47 -0.28 25.04
CA LEU A 318 22.68 0.49 24.69
C LEU A 318 23.88 -0.41 24.40
N GLN A 319 24.02 -1.54 25.09
CA GLN A 319 25.02 -2.57 24.77
C GLN A 319 24.79 -3.15 23.39
N LYS A 320 23.55 -3.58 23.07
CA LYS A 320 23.21 -4.08 21.72
C LYS A 320 23.49 -3.04 20.65
N SER A 321 23.14 -1.77 20.89
CA SER A 321 23.47 -0.68 19.98
C SER A 321 24.98 -0.51 19.78
N ALA A 322 25.78 -0.59 20.85
CA ALA A 322 27.23 -0.43 20.79
C ALA A 322 27.92 -1.63 20.09
N GLU A 323 27.36 -2.83 20.21
CA GLU A 323 27.82 -4.01 19.48
C GLU A 323 27.56 -3.89 17.98
N LEU A 324 26.39 -3.36 17.59
CA LEU A 324 26.00 -3.22 16.19
C LEU A 324 26.62 -1.98 15.50
N ASP A 325 26.77 -0.88 16.22
CA ASP A 325 27.45 0.35 15.76
C ASP A 325 28.48 0.83 16.81
N PRO A 326 29.69 0.24 16.79
CA PRO A 326 30.73 0.55 17.77
C PRO A 326 31.35 1.94 17.58
N LYS A 327 31.00 2.67 16.52
CA LYS A 327 31.55 4.00 16.22
C LYS A 327 30.66 5.15 16.69
N ASN A 328 29.57 4.87 17.39
CA ASN A 328 28.65 5.87 17.87
C ASN A 328 29.03 6.40 19.27
N PRO A 329 29.60 7.63 19.40
CA PRO A 329 30.05 8.15 20.70
C PRO A 329 28.91 8.39 21.68
N GLN A 330 27.72 8.77 21.20
CA GLN A 330 26.54 8.95 22.05
C GLN A 330 26.14 7.66 22.76
N THR A 331 26.13 6.54 22.03
CA THR A 331 25.77 5.23 22.59
C THR A 331 26.72 4.83 23.71
N TRP A 332 28.04 4.99 23.49
CA TRP A 332 29.06 4.69 24.49
C TRP A 332 28.96 5.60 25.72
N TYR A 333 28.72 6.89 25.53
CA TYR A 333 28.51 7.82 26.64
C TYR A 333 27.28 7.42 27.48
N LEU A 334 26.14 7.19 26.83
CA LEU A 334 24.90 6.79 27.51
C LEU A 334 25.04 5.43 28.19
N LEU A 335 25.79 4.50 27.60
CA LEU A 335 26.07 3.20 28.20
C LEU A 335 26.90 3.37 29.48
N GLY A 336 27.97 4.16 29.44
CA GLY A 336 28.78 4.47 30.61
C GLY A 336 27.94 5.11 31.71
N ALA A 337 27.14 6.14 31.37
CA ALA A 337 26.24 6.79 32.31
C ALA A 337 25.21 5.82 32.91
N SER A 338 24.62 4.95 32.10
CA SER A 338 23.65 3.94 32.57
C SER A 338 24.29 2.88 33.48
N LEU A 339 25.54 2.50 33.22
CA LEU A 339 26.29 1.53 34.04
C LEU A 339 26.68 2.09 35.41
N VAL A 340 26.90 3.41 35.54
CA VAL A 340 27.10 4.06 36.85
C VAL A 340 25.92 3.80 37.78
N TYR A 341 24.69 3.79 37.27
CA TYR A 341 23.50 3.49 38.09
C TYR A 341 23.38 2.03 38.52
N ARG A 342 24.16 1.12 37.93
CA ARG A 342 24.31 -0.26 38.40
C ARG A 342 25.48 -0.43 39.37
N MET A 343 26.10 0.65 39.85
CA MET A 343 27.15 0.57 40.86
C MET A 343 26.63 -0.08 42.14
N THR A 344 27.51 -0.80 42.80
CA THR A 344 27.27 -1.35 44.14
C THR A 344 28.19 -0.68 45.14
N ILE A 345 27.89 -0.83 46.43
CA ILE A 345 28.78 -0.37 47.50
C ILE A 345 29.44 -1.59 48.13
N LYS A 346 30.77 -1.61 48.12
CA LYS A 346 31.57 -2.65 48.76
C LYS A 346 32.17 -2.14 50.06
N LYS A 347 32.12 -2.96 51.10
CA LYS A 347 32.78 -2.67 52.37
C LYS A 347 34.23 -3.17 52.31
N VAL A 348 35.19 -2.25 52.49
CA VAL A 348 36.63 -2.55 52.55
C VAL A 348 37.15 -2.02 53.89
N GLY A 349 37.33 -2.93 54.86
CA GLY A 349 37.54 -2.55 56.26
C GLY A 349 36.32 -1.80 56.80
N ASP A 350 36.53 -0.62 57.39
CA ASP A 350 35.46 0.26 57.88
C ASP A 350 34.92 1.25 56.82
N LYS A 351 35.51 1.27 55.62
CA LYS A 351 35.13 2.20 54.55
C LYS A 351 34.13 1.57 53.59
N GLN A 352 33.13 2.37 53.18
CA GLN A 352 32.24 2.05 52.07
C GLN A 352 32.82 2.64 50.78
N VAL A 353 33.05 1.80 49.78
CA VAL A 353 33.68 2.19 48.52
C VAL A 353 32.72 1.86 47.36
N PRO A 354 32.42 2.81 46.47
CA PRO A 354 31.68 2.51 45.24
C PRO A 354 32.44 1.53 44.35
N GLU A 355 31.76 0.48 43.92
CA GLU A 355 32.22 -0.48 42.92
C GLU A 355 31.33 -0.32 41.68
N PHE A 356 31.87 0.36 40.66
CA PHE A 356 31.14 0.60 39.41
C PHE A 356 30.98 -0.68 38.61
N ALA A 357 29.89 -0.76 37.84
CA ALA A 357 29.63 -1.93 37.00
C ALA A 357 30.76 -2.13 35.96
N PRO A 358 31.13 -3.39 35.64
CA PRO A 358 32.13 -3.65 34.59
C PRO A 358 31.74 -2.99 33.25
N GLY A 359 32.72 -2.42 32.56
CA GLY A 359 32.50 -1.71 31.29
C GLY A 359 32.19 -0.21 31.45
N THR A 360 31.97 0.30 32.67
CA THR A 360 31.64 1.73 32.88
C THR A 360 32.75 2.65 32.36
N ILE A 361 33.99 2.37 32.75
CA ILE A 361 35.16 3.19 32.39
C ILE A 361 35.48 3.00 30.90
N GLU A 362 35.41 1.77 30.41
CA GLU A 362 35.62 1.43 29.00
C GLU A 362 34.64 2.17 28.09
N ALA A 363 33.36 2.24 28.47
CA ALA A 363 32.34 2.93 27.70
C ALA A 363 32.62 4.44 27.63
N TYR A 364 32.94 5.09 28.74
CA TYR A 364 33.33 6.50 28.71
C TYR A 364 34.61 6.76 27.92
N GLN A 365 35.64 5.92 28.08
CA GLN A 365 36.87 6.06 27.31
C GLN A 365 36.63 5.88 25.80
N LYS A 366 35.75 4.96 25.41
CA LYS A 366 35.35 4.82 24.00
C LYS A 366 34.59 6.03 23.47
N ALA A 367 33.70 6.63 24.26
CA ALA A 367 33.05 7.88 23.87
C ALA A 367 34.05 9.02 23.67
N ILE A 368 35.07 9.12 24.53
CA ILE A 368 36.17 10.11 24.41
C ILE A 368 37.04 9.83 23.19
N GLU A 369 37.39 8.58 22.92
CA GLU A 369 38.19 8.19 21.75
C GLU A 369 37.49 8.55 20.44
N LEU A 370 36.18 8.29 20.37
CA LEU A 370 35.36 8.54 19.18
C LEU A 370 34.99 10.01 19.00
N ASP A 371 34.89 10.78 20.08
CA ASP A 371 34.48 12.19 20.06
C ASP A 371 35.32 13.09 20.99
N PRO A 372 36.65 13.21 20.80
CA PRO A 372 37.54 13.79 21.81
C PRO A 372 37.21 15.24 22.21
N ASN A 373 36.62 16.01 21.29
CA ASN A 373 36.33 17.43 21.45
C ASN A 373 34.84 17.77 21.24
N GLY A 374 33.99 16.79 20.91
CA GLY A 374 32.56 17.02 20.78
C GLY A 374 31.80 16.82 22.07
N THR A 375 30.47 16.89 21.96
CA THR A 375 29.55 16.90 23.09
C THR A 375 29.71 15.66 23.96
N TYR A 376 29.76 14.47 23.37
CA TYR A 376 29.70 13.22 24.12
C TYR A 376 31.05 12.84 24.74
N GLY A 377 32.17 13.13 24.07
CA GLY A 377 33.47 12.95 24.71
C GLY A 377 33.71 13.96 25.84
N THR A 378 33.24 15.21 25.70
CA THR A 378 33.31 16.19 26.80
C THR A 378 32.47 15.74 28.00
N GLN A 379 31.24 15.28 27.75
CA GLN A 379 30.39 14.72 28.81
C GLN A 379 30.98 13.45 29.44
N ALA A 380 31.62 12.59 28.65
CA ALA A 380 32.29 11.39 29.15
C ALA A 380 33.53 11.72 30.01
N LYS A 381 34.32 12.74 29.66
CA LYS A 381 35.42 13.24 30.51
C LYS A 381 34.90 13.70 31.88
N ALA A 382 33.85 14.52 31.88
CA ALA A 382 33.20 14.97 33.11
C ALA A 382 32.64 13.77 33.91
N GLY A 383 32.10 12.76 33.24
CA GLY A 383 31.67 11.51 33.86
C GLY A 383 32.83 10.80 34.58
N LEU A 384 33.96 10.61 33.92
CA LEU A 384 35.16 10.00 34.54
C LEU A 384 35.69 10.81 35.72
N GLU A 385 35.69 12.14 35.64
CA GLU A 385 36.06 13.02 36.76
C GLU A 385 35.12 12.83 37.96
N GLN A 386 33.81 12.69 37.73
CA GLN A 386 32.85 12.37 38.78
C GLN A 386 33.14 11.01 39.42
N LEU A 387 33.47 9.98 38.63
CA LEU A 387 33.84 8.67 39.19
C LEU A 387 35.09 8.78 40.09
N GLN A 388 36.08 9.58 39.69
CA GLN A 388 37.28 9.83 40.50
C GLN A 388 36.96 10.52 41.83
N GLN A 389 36.00 11.47 41.83
CA GLN A 389 35.55 12.14 43.05
C GLN A 389 34.79 11.19 43.99
N MET A 390 33.96 10.31 43.41
CA MET A 390 33.20 9.31 44.17
C MET A 390 34.08 8.20 44.76
N ALA A 391 35.10 7.77 44.03
CA ALA A 391 36.04 6.72 44.43
C ALA A 391 37.50 7.18 44.20
N PRO A 392 38.08 7.98 45.12
CA PRO A 392 39.44 8.46 44.98
C PRO A 392 40.45 7.32 44.84
N GLY A 393 41.24 7.34 43.77
CA GLY A 393 42.26 6.34 43.47
C GLY A 393 41.81 5.21 42.53
N ILE A 394 40.59 5.29 41.99
CA ILE A 394 40.13 4.37 40.94
C ILE A 394 41.03 4.46 39.69
N ASP A 395 41.32 3.31 39.08
CA ASP A 395 42.06 3.26 37.81
C ASP A 395 41.13 3.58 36.64
N LEU A 396 41.24 4.79 36.09
CA LEU A 396 40.46 5.24 34.94
C LEU A 396 41.06 4.81 33.59
N LYS A 397 42.16 4.05 33.58
CA LYS A 397 42.80 3.56 32.35
C LYS A 397 42.23 2.21 31.95
N VAL A 398 41.90 2.06 30.66
CA VAL A 398 41.59 0.75 30.09
C VAL A 398 42.89 0.04 29.78
N ASN A 399 43.28 -0.92 30.62
CA ASN A 399 44.39 -1.82 30.31
C ASN A 399 43.97 -2.79 29.20
N VAL A 400 44.08 -2.37 27.94
CA VAL A 400 43.85 -3.24 26.79
C VAL A 400 44.93 -4.33 26.80
N ARG A 401 44.60 -5.51 27.34
CA ARG A 401 45.37 -6.72 27.04
C ARG A 401 45.28 -6.91 25.53
N LYS A 402 46.33 -6.51 24.80
CA LYS A 402 46.49 -6.84 23.38
C LYS A 402 46.29 -8.35 23.25
N LYS A 403 45.19 -8.79 22.63
CA LYS A 403 45.08 -10.17 22.14
C LYS A 403 46.29 -10.36 21.22
N LYS A 404 47.21 -11.24 21.62
CA LYS A 404 48.31 -11.67 20.76
C LYS A 404 47.65 -12.26 19.50
N SER A 405 47.99 -11.69 18.35
CA SER A 405 47.58 -12.16 17.02
C SER A 405 48.06 -13.59 16.78
#